data_AF-A0A5B2VSR0-F1
#
_entry.id   AF-A0A5B2VSR0-F1
#
_cell.length_a   1.000
_cell.length_b   1.000
_cell.length_c   1.000
_cell.angle_alpha   90.00
_cell.angle_beta   90.00
_cell.angle_gamma   90.00
#
_symmetry.space_group_name_H-M   'P 1'
#
loop_
_entity.id
_entity.type
_entity.pdbx_description
1 polymer ?
#
loop_
_entity_poly.entity_id
_entity_poly.type
_entity_poly.pdbx_seq_one_letter_code
_entity_poly.pdbx_strand_id
1 'polypeptide(L)'
;MSIYDVNYDQTGPQMLPPDKRYSRMVAWVKTLLKPLQWVRDLWMGSYRTGSTANPWVGSSTYAKYDRILYKQKVYESLIGGNTASPTDQTAWMVVQQNFIGVFERVLYTGNKLIFEYAINKYFGAVFRQPPNLSDIYISVNEKPFSVFVVGGIEGNSSIVYSNTSSEFVINAYDFNTFFNMTLMVPAVLYAALDPNAANAEKIIRNYANQYIVAGIIYNVQTY
;
A
#
# COMPACT_ATOMS: atom_id res chain seq x y z
N MET A 1 -22.64 -8.86 11.23
CA MET A 1 -22.30 -10.25 10.87
C MET A 1 -20.87 -10.51 11.31
N SER A 2 -20.64 -11.44 12.24
CA SER A 2 -19.31 -11.93 12.58
C SER A 2 -19.04 -13.21 11.78
N ILE A 3 -18.00 -13.24 10.95
CA ILE A 3 -17.53 -14.49 10.35
C ILE A 3 -16.68 -15.21 11.41
N TYR A 4 -17.07 -16.43 11.77
CA TYR A 4 -16.33 -17.26 12.71
C TYR A 4 -15.07 -17.82 12.04
N ASP A 5 -13.94 -17.78 12.75
CA ASP A 5 -12.70 -18.37 12.30
C ASP A 5 -12.73 -19.89 12.56
N VAL A 6 -13.10 -20.66 11.54
CA VAL A 6 -13.19 -22.12 11.62
C VAL A 6 -11.95 -22.74 10.97
N ASN A 7 -11.19 -23.51 11.74
CA ASN A 7 -10.05 -24.27 11.25
C ASN A 7 -10.50 -25.67 10.80
N TYR A 8 -10.61 -25.89 9.49
CA TYR A 8 -11.11 -27.13 8.91
C TYR A 8 -10.19 -28.34 9.17
N ASP A 9 -8.90 -28.12 9.38
CA ASP A 9 -7.96 -29.18 9.78
C ASP A 9 -8.23 -29.74 11.18
N GLN A 10 -8.90 -28.96 12.04
CA GLN A 10 -9.27 -29.37 13.39
C GLN A 10 -10.75 -29.75 13.47
N THR A 11 -11.64 -28.93 12.91
CA THR A 11 -13.09 -29.14 12.96
C THR A 11 -13.50 -30.37 12.16
N GLY A 12 -12.90 -30.63 11.00
CA GLY A 12 -13.21 -31.82 10.19
C GLY A 12 -13.03 -33.13 10.96
N PRO A 13 -11.85 -33.38 11.55
CA PRO A 13 -11.63 -34.56 12.39
C PRO A 13 -12.50 -34.61 13.65
N GLN A 14 -12.85 -33.45 14.23
CA GLN A 14 -13.72 -33.37 15.41
C GLN A 14 -15.18 -33.73 15.09
N MET A 15 -15.65 -33.46 13.86
CA MET A 15 -16.99 -33.84 13.42
C MET A 15 -17.14 -35.34 13.11
N LEU A 16 -16.03 -36.08 13.00
CA LEU A 16 -16.09 -37.53 12.89
C LEU A 16 -16.52 -38.15 14.24
N PRO A 17 -17.43 -39.15 14.24
CA PRO A 17 -17.75 -39.92 15.42
C PRO A 17 -16.47 -40.50 16.05
N PRO A 18 -16.31 -40.46 17.39
CA PRO A 18 -15.09 -40.94 18.06
C PRO A 18 -14.65 -42.34 17.60
N ASP A 19 -15.60 -43.26 17.46
CA ASP A 19 -15.35 -44.66 17.06
C ASP A 19 -14.92 -44.83 15.59
N LYS A 20 -14.97 -43.76 14.78
CA LYS A 20 -14.61 -43.76 13.36
C LYS A 20 -13.39 -42.86 13.07
N ARG A 21 -12.74 -42.29 14.09
CA ARG A 21 -11.52 -41.44 13.95
C ARG A 21 -10.23 -42.26 13.75
N TYR A 22 -10.27 -43.25 12.88
CA TYR A 22 -9.05 -43.94 12.46
C TYR A 22 -8.17 -42.99 11.63
N SER A 23 -6.85 -43.16 11.69
CA SER A 23 -5.88 -42.30 10.99
C SER A 23 -6.20 -42.11 9.51
N ARG A 24 -6.61 -43.19 8.82
CA ARG A 24 -7.00 -43.17 7.41
C ARG A 24 -8.25 -42.33 7.14
N MET A 25 -9.26 -42.42 8.00
CA MET A 25 -10.51 -41.66 7.84
C MET A 25 -10.29 -40.18 8.09
N VAL A 26 -9.49 -39.84 9.11
CA VAL A 26 -9.06 -38.48 9.40
C VAL A 26 -8.28 -37.89 8.21
N ALA A 27 -7.31 -38.62 7.66
CA ALA A 27 -6.54 -38.17 6.50
C ALA A 27 -7.42 -37.97 5.25
N TRP A 28 -8.39 -38.86 5.02
CA TRP A 28 -9.34 -38.73 3.92
C TRP A 28 -10.20 -37.47 4.07
N VAL A 29 -10.79 -37.24 5.25
CA VAL A 29 -11.59 -36.03 5.51
C VAL A 29 -10.74 -34.76 5.39
N LYS A 30 -9.51 -34.75 5.91
CA LYS A 30 -8.58 -33.61 5.74
C LYS A 30 -8.30 -33.34 4.27
N THR A 31 -8.14 -34.38 3.45
CA THR A 31 -7.91 -34.22 2.01
C THR A 31 -9.12 -33.59 1.32
N LEU A 32 -10.34 -33.99 1.69
CA LEU A 32 -11.57 -33.40 1.17
C LEU A 32 -11.77 -31.94 1.58
N LEU A 33 -11.39 -31.59 2.82
CA LEU A 33 -11.53 -30.24 3.37
C LEU A 33 -10.35 -29.31 3.02
N LYS A 34 -9.28 -29.84 2.41
CA LYS A 34 -8.07 -29.06 2.07
C LYS A 34 -8.37 -27.80 1.24
N PRO A 35 -9.27 -27.80 0.24
CA PRO A 35 -9.62 -26.57 -0.47
C PRO A 35 -10.29 -25.52 0.43
N LEU A 36 -11.13 -25.94 1.38
CA LEU A 36 -11.79 -25.02 2.33
C LEU A 36 -10.78 -24.43 3.31
N GLN A 37 -9.83 -25.25 3.78
CA GLN A 37 -8.72 -24.78 4.61
C GLN A 37 -7.87 -23.75 3.85
N TRP A 38 -7.54 -24.01 2.58
CA TRP A 38 -6.79 -23.07 1.74
C TRP A 38 -7.51 -21.71 1.57
N VAL A 39 -8.83 -21.72 1.30
CA VAL A 39 -9.64 -20.49 1.21
C VAL A 39 -9.67 -19.75 2.56
N ARG A 40 -9.84 -20.47 3.67
CA ARG A 40 -9.80 -19.88 5.01
C ARG A 40 -8.45 -19.23 5.30
N ASP A 41 -7.35 -19.90 5.00
CA ASP A 41 -6.01 -19.36 5.23
C ASP A 41 -5.72 -18.14 4.35
N LEU A 42 -6.25 -18.12 3.13
CA LEU A 42 -6.18 -16.95 2.27
C LEU A 42 -6.98 -15.77 2.85
N TRP A 43 -8.23 -15.99 3.25
CA TRP A 43 -9.11 -14.91 3.69
C TRP A 43 -8.82 -14.45 5.13
N MET A 44 -8.74 -15.38 6.07
CA MET A 44 -8.55 -15.09 7.50
C MET A 44 -7.08 -14.92 7.87
N GLY A 45 -6.18 -15.62 7.19
CA GLY A 45 -4.74 -15.40 7.35
C GLY A 45 -4.31 -14.19 6.54
N SER A 46 -4.11 -14.37 5.24
CA SER A 46 -3.40 -13.39 4.41
C SER A 46 -4.19 -12.09 4.15
N TYR A 47 -5.49 -12.16 3.85
CA TYR A 47 -6.28 -10.96 3.53
C TYR A 47 -6.62 -10.13 4.78
N ARG A 48 -7.07 -10.78 5.85
CA ARG A 48 -7.46 -10.10 7.10
C ARG A 48 -6.25 -9.56 7.86
N THR A 49 -5.26 -10.42 8.15
CA THR A 49 -4.12 -10.07 9.02
C THR A 49 -2.90 -9.56 8.25
N GLY A 50 -2.79 -9.90 6.97
CA GLY A 50 -1.63 -9.60 6.14
C GLY A 50 -0.85 -10.86 5.79
N SER A 51 -0.10 -10.79 4.70
CA SER A 51 0.75 -11.87 4.25
C SER A 51 2.13 -11.78 4.90
N THR A 52 2.62 -12.91 5.40
CA THR A 52 3.99 -13.10 5.89
C THR A 52 4.90 -13.73 4.82
N ALA A 53 4.45 -13.77 3.56
CA ALA A 53 5.23 -14.33 2.47
C ALA A 53 6.56 -13.57 2.30
N ASN A 54 7.62 -14.33 2.09
CA ASN A 54 8.95 -13.75 1.87
C ASN A 54 9.02 -13.05 0.50
N PRO A 55 9.84 -12.00 0.36
CA PRO A 55 10.13 -11.41 -0.95
C PRO A 55 10.65 -12.45 -1.94
N TRP A 56 10.28 -12.31 -3.20
CA TRP A 56 10.81 -13.13 -4.27
C TRP A 56 12.31 -12.91 -4.45
N VAL A 57 13.05 -14.00 -4.66
CA VAL A 57 14.49 -14.00 -4.92
C VAL A 57 14.75 -14.83 -6.17
N GLY A 58 15.32 -14.20 -7.21
CA GLY A 58 15.50 -14.83 -8.52
C GLY A 58 16.45 -16.04 -8.57
N SER A 59 17.26 -16.25 -7.53
CA SER A 59 18.14 -17.43 -7.41
C SER A 59 17.53 -18.58 -6.60
N SER A 60 16.32 -18.41 -6.04
CA SER A 60 15.66 -19.42 -5.22
C SER A 60 14.78 -20.34 -6.06
N THR A 61 14.57 -21.56 -5.56
CA THR A 61 13.64 -22.55 -6.14
C THR A 61 12.46 -22.72 -5.20
N TYR A 62 11.24 -22.61 -5.73
CA TYR A 62 10.01 -22.67 -4.94
C TYR A 62 9.24 -23.97 -5.16
N ALA A 63 8.67 -24.51 -4.09
CA ALA A 63 7.79 -25.66 -4.15
C ALA A 63 6.40 -25.26 -4.67
N LYS A 64 5.60 -26.25 -5.06
CA LYS A 64 4.21 -26.01 -5.43
C LYS A 64 3.43 -25.51 -4.21
N TYR A 65 2.60 -24.49 -4.41
CA TYR A 65 1.85 -23.78 -3.37
C TYR A 65 2.67 -22.89 -2.43
N ASP A 66 3.98 -22.72 -2.67
CA ASP A 66 4.76 -21.72 -1.95
C ASP A 66 4.26 -20.31 -2.30
N ARG A 67 4.25 -19.43 -1.30
CA ARG A 67 3.79 -18.04 -1.42
C ARG A 67 4.96 -17.07 -1.30
N ILE A 68 4.99 -16.10 -2.21
CA ILE A 68 6.02 -15.07 -2.29
C ILE A 68 5.43 -13.69 -2.50
N LEU A 69 6.16 -12.68 -2.06
CA LEU A 69 5.83 -11.27 -2.23
C LEU A 69 6.65 -10.70 -3.40
N TYR A 70 5.95 -10.11 -4.38
CA TYR A 70 6.58 -9.43 -5.51
C TYR A 70 5.75 -8.23 -5.92
N LYS A 71 6.38 -7.05 -6.03
CA LYS A 71 5.72 -5.77 -6.37
C LYS A 71 4.40 -5.56 -5.60
N GLN A 72 4.47 -5.65 -4.27
CA GLN A 72 3.36 -5.46 -3.33
C GLN A 72 2.20 -6.47 -3.42
N LYS A 73 2.32 -7.49 -4.28
CA LYS A 73 1.34 -8.56 -4.47
C LYS A 73 1.87 -9.88 -3.91
N VAL A 74 0.94 -10.75 -3.54
CA VAL A 74 1.24 -12.12 -3.09
C VAL A 74 0.93 -13.08 -4.22
N TYR A 75 1.92 -13.87 -4.60
CA TYR A 75 1.81 -14.90 -5.61
C TYR A 75 1.94 -16.28 -4.97
N GLU A 76 1.29 -17.28 -5.56
CA GLU A 76 1.41 -18.69 -5.19
C GLU A 76 1.90 -19.49 -6.39
N SER A 77 2.87 -20.38 -6.14
CA SER A 77 3.48 -21.20 -7.18
C SER A 77 2.55 -22.33 -7.65
N LEU A 78 2.34 -22.44 -8.95
CA LEU A 78 1.49 -23.47 -9.57
C LEU A 78 2.26 -24.76 -9.88
N ILE A 79 3.59 -24.68 -9.96
CA ILE A 79 4.49 -25.79 -10.28
C ILE A 79 5.50 -26.01 -9.13
N GLY A 80 6.00 -27.24 -9.01
CA GLY A 80 7.11 -27.54 -8.11
C GLY A 80 8.45 -27.30 -8.79
N GLY A 81 9.46 -26.86 -8.04
CA GLY A 81 10.76 -26.52 -8.61
C GLY A 81 10.73 -25.22 -9.41
N ASN A 82 9.85 -24.29 -9.05
CA ASN A 82 9.63 -23.06 -9.79
C ASN A 82 10.79 -22.09 -9.62
N THR A 83 11.39 -21.68 -10.74
CA THR A 83 12.45 -20.67 -10.82
C THR A 83 12.05 -19.49 -11.71
N ALA A 84 10.82 -19.49 -12.26
CA ALA A 84 10.33 -18.46 -13.14
C ALA A 84 10.05 -17.15 -12.38
N SER A 85 10.12 -16.03 -13.09
CA SER A 85 9.70 -14.73 -12.57
C SER A 85 8.19 -14.73 -12.25
N PRO A 86 7.73 -14.06 -11.17
CA PRO A 86 6.30 -13.93 -10.83
C PRO A 86 5.43 -13.27 -11.91
N THR A 87 6.05 -12.70 -12.94
CA THR A 87 5.36 -12.20 -14.15
C THR A 87 4.84 -13.31 -15.05
N ASP A 88 5.35 -14.54 -14.94
CA ASP A 88 4.89 -15.70 -15.69
C ASP A 88 3.60 -16.29 -15.09
N GLN A 89 2.48 -16.08 -15.78
CA GLN A 89 1.15 -16.53 -15.36
C GLN A 89 0.95 -18.05 -15.42
N THR A 90 1.84 -18.77 -16.11
CA THR A 90 1.78 -20.24 -16.17
C THR A 90 2.40 -20.89 -14.93
N ALA A 91 3.36 -20.19 -14.31
CA ALA A 91 4.08 -20.65 -13.13
C ALA A 91 3.53 -20.05 -11.82
N TRP A 92 2.93 -18.86 -11.88
CA TRP A 92 2.49 -18.10 -10.72
C TRP A 92 1.04 -17.61 -10.83
N MET A 93 0.32 -17.69 -9.72
CA MET A 93 -1.03 -17.12 -9.59
C MET A 93 -1.03 -15.99 -8.56
N VAL A 94 -1.62 -14.84 -8.90
CA VAL A 94 -1.85 -13.76 -7.92
C VAL A 94 -2.96 -14.19 -6.98
N VAL A 95 -2.64 -14.32 -5.70
CA VAL A 95 -3.63 -14.68 -4.67
C VAL A 95 -4.13 -13.45 -3.93
N GLN A 96 -3.30 -12.40 -3.83
CA GLN A 96 -3.66 -11.15 -3.15
C GLN A 96 -2.99 -9.95 -3.82
N GLN A 97 -3.77 -8.89 -4.09
CA GLN A 97 -3.27 -7.67 -4.75
C GLN A 97 -2.50 -6.73 -3.82
N ASN A 98 -2.68 -6.87 -2.50
CA ASN A 98 -1.99 -6.05 -1.51
C ASN A 98 -1.62 -6.96 -0.33
N PHE A 99 -0.33 -7.11 -0.04
CA PHE A 99 0.13 -7.97 1.06
C PHE A 99 -0.26 -7.47 2.46
N ILE A 100 -0.58 -6.18 2.63
CA ILE A 100 -0.99 -5.61 3.92
C ILE A 100 -2.43 -6.01 4.21
N GLY A 101 -2.66 -6.52 5.43
CA GLY A 101 -3.97 -6.98 5.87
C GLY A 101 -4.99 -5.85 5.99
N VAL A 102 -6.27 -6.18 5.79
CA VAL A 102 -7.37 -5.21 5.88
C VAL A 102 -7.44 -4.55 7.26
N PHE A 103 -7.19 -5.30 8.33
CA PHE A 103 -7.25 -4.75 9.68
C PHE A 103 -6.25 -3.62 9.91
N GLU A 104 -5.07 -3.74 9.32
CA GLU A 104 -4.08 -2.68 9.39
C GLU A 104 -4.44 -1.52 8.46
N ARG A 105 -4.88 -1.82 7.23
CA ARG A 105 -5.21 -0.80 6.23
C ARG A 105 -6.35 0.12 6.64
N VAL A 106 -7.33 -0.38 7.41
CA VAL A 106 -8.43 0.43 7.94
C VAL A 106 -7.94 1.52 8.90
N LEU A 107 -6.77 1.33 9.52
CA LEU A 107 -6.17 2.31 10.42
C LEU A 107 -5.38 3.40 9.66
N TYR A 108 -5.12 3.21 8.37
CA TYR A 108 -4.39 4.17 7.57
C TYR A 108 -5.26 5.39 7.24
N THR A 109 -4.72 6.58 7.50
CA THR A 109 -5.38 7.87 7.25
C THR A 109 -4.41 8.83 6.57
N GLY A 110 -4.93 9.93 6.01
CA GLY A 110 -4.13 10.98 5.37
C GLY A 110 -3.31 11.85 6.34
N ASN A 111 -3.35 11.56 7.65
CA ASN A 111 -2.52 12.28 8.63
C ASN A 111 -1.04 12.00 8.36
N LYS A 112 -0.19 13.04 8.37
CA LYS A 112 1.24 12.98 7.99
C LYS A 112 1.95 11.71 8.48
N LEU A 113 1.98 11.48 9.80
CA LEU A 113 2.72 10.37 10.39
C LEU A 113 2.16 8.98 9.98
N ILE A 114 0.84 8.85 9.93
CA ILE A 114 0.17 7.59 9.57
C ILE A 114 0.37 7.31 8.09
N PHE A 115 0.27 8.34 7.25
CA PHE A 115 0.47 8.22 5.81
C PHE A 115 1.94 7.91 5.47
N GLU A 116 2.91 8.55 6.13
CA GLU A 116 4.34 8.21 6.03
C GLU A 116 4.59 6.76 6.45
N TYR A 117 4.00 6.28 7.54
CA TYR A 117 4.08 4.86 7.91
C TYR A 117 3.52 3.95 6.82
N ALA A 118 2.30 4.24 6.34
CA ALA A 118 1.59 3.42 5.37
C ALA A 118 2.32 3.35 4.02
N ILE A 119 2.87 4.46 3.54
CA ILE A 119 3.58 4.51 2.25
C ILE A 119 4.94 3.81 2.32
N ASN A 120 5.70 4.00 3.42
CA ASN A 120 6.96 3.29 3.61
C ASN A 120 6.74 1.78 3.68
N LYS A 121 5.76 1.34 4.47
CA LYS A 121 5.44 -0.07 4.59
C LYS A 121 5.01 -0.67 3.25
N TYR A 122 4.13 0.02 2.51
CA TYR A 122 3.67 -0.47 1.21
C TYR A 122 4.81 -0.64 0.20
N PHE A 123 5.77 0.29 0.15
CA PHE A 123 6.90 0.19 -0.77
C PHE A 123 8.11 -0.57 -0.22
N GLY A 124 8.03 -1.11 1.00
CA GLY A 124 9.14 -1.85 1.63
C GLY A 124 10.31 -0.96 2.07
N ALA A 125 10.05 0.33 2.27
CA ALA A 125 11.01 1.31 2.76
C ALA A 125 10.98 1.42 4.30
N VAL A 126 11.99 2.04 4.90
CA VAL A 126 12.12 2.13 6.35
C VAL A 126 11.37 3.36 6.87
N PHE A 127 10.33 3.11 7.66
CA PHE A 127 9.71 4.15 8.47
C PHE A 127 10.56 4.47 9.71
N ARG A 128 10.77 5.75 9.97
CA ARG A 128 11.45 6.27 11.16
C ARG A 128 10.58 7.35 11.81
N GLN A 129 10.48 7.31 13.13
CA GLN A 129 9.77 8.34 13.90
C GLN A 129 10.66 9.58 14.09
N PRO A 130 10.07 10.78 14.23
CA PRO A 130 10.80 11.99 14.56
C PRO A 130 11.70 11.79 15.80
N PRO A 131 12.94 12.33 15.80
CA PRO A 131 13.45 13.36 14.88
C PRO A 131 14.01 12.82 13.55
N ASN A 132 14.07 11.51 13.36
CA ASN A 132 14.64 10.92 12.14
C ASN A 132 13.60 10.93 11.01
N LEU A 133 14.06 11.22 9.80
CA LEU A 133 13.23 11.17 8.60
C LEU A 133 13.07 9.71 8.14
N SER A 134 11.83 9.36 7.80
CA SER A 134 11.53 8.12 7.08
C SER A 134 12.14 8.16 5.68
N ASP A 135 12.37 7.00 5.07
CA ASP A 135 12.88 6.92 3.70
C ASP A 135 11.93 7.62 2.72
N ILE A 136 10.61 7.39 2.83
CA ILE A 136 9.60 8.20 2.16
C ILE A 136 9.02 9.17 3.18
N TYR A 137 9.07 10.48 2.91
CA TYR A 137 8.56 11.50 3.83
C TYR A 137 7.85 12.65 3.11
N ILE A 138 7.02 13.38 3.84
CA ILE A 138 6.25 14.52 3.34
C ILE A 138 6.94 15.81 3.76
N SER A 139 7.28 16.64 2.78
CA SER A 139 7.62 18.04 2.98
C SER A 139 6.40 18.91 2.71
N VAL A 140 6.08 19.83 3.62
CA VAL A 140 5.03 20.82 3.40
C VAL A 140 5.65 21.97 2.62
N ASN A 141 5.03 22.34 1.50
CA ASN A 141 5.48 23.47 0.73
C ASN A 141 4.77 24.72 1.27
N GLU A 142 5.55 25.76 1.54
CA GLU A 142 4.98 27.04 1.94
C GLU A 142 4.48 27.78 0.70
N LYS A 143 3.29 28.37 0.79
CA LYS A 143 2.75 29.17 -0.30
C LYS A 143 3.67 30.38 -0.50
N PRO A 144 4.28 30.58 -1.69
CA PRO A 144 4.95 31.83 -1.97
C PRO A 144 3.94 32.98 -1.85
N PHE A 145 4.42 34.17 -1.49
CA PHE A 145 3.62 35.36 -1.17
C PHE A 145 2.34 35.48 -2.01
N SER A 146 1.21 35.74 -1.34
CA SER A 146 -0.05 36.01 -2.03
C SER A 146 0.05 37.36 -2.74
N VAL A 147 -0.53 37.46 -3.94
CA VAL A 147 -0.66 38.74 -4.65
C VAL A 147 -1.83 39.53 -4.10
N PHE A 148 -1.81 40.85 -4.30
CA PHE A 148 -2.95 41.71 -4.03
C PHE A 148 -4.13 41.31 -4.92
N VAL A 149 -5.29 41.02 -4.30
CA VAL A 149 -6.51 40.61 -5.00
C VAL A 149 -7.63 41.61 -4.72
N VAL A 150 -8.35 42.01 -5.76
CA VAL A 150 -9.62 42.74 -5.63
C VAL A 150 -10.74 41.75 -5.92
N GLY A 151 -11.42 41.30 -4.87
CA GLY A 151 -12.57 40.42 -4.96
C GLY A 151 -13.85 41.18 -5.28
N GLY A 152 -14.90 40.45 -5.70
CA GLY A 152 -16.23 41.03 -5.94
C GLY A 152 -16.96 41.48 -4.66
N ILE A 153 -16.45 41.11 -3.48
CA ILE A 153 -16.92 41.52 -2.15
C ILE A 153 -15.71 41.76 -1.24
N GLU A 154 -15.88 42.59 -0.21
CA GLU A 154 -14.80 43.01 0.70
C GLU A 154 -14.04 41.84 1.34
N GLY A 155 -14.74 40.78 1.76
CA GLY A 155 -14.12 39.60 2.37
C GLY A 155 -13.21 38.78 1.46
N ASN A 156 -13.26 39.01 0.14
CA ASN A 156 -12.41 38.35 -0.85
C ASN A 156 -11.32 39.29 -1.39
N SER A 157 -11.23 40.51 -0.86
CA SER A 157 -10.25 41.52 -1.25
C SER A 157 -9.11 41.60 -0.25
N SER A 158 -7.93 41.92 -0.76
CA SER A 158 -6.76 42.29 0.03
C SER A 158 -7.02 43.57 0.83
N ILE A 159 -6.43 43.65 2.02
CA ILE A 159 -6.52 44.81 2.91
C ILE A 159 -5.59 45.91 2.38
N VAL A 160 -6.14 47.12 2.26
CA VAL A 160 -5.39 48.33 1.93
C VAL A 160 -5.31 49.20 3.17
N TYR A 161 -4.09 49.55 3.55
CA TYR A 161 -3.79 50.54 4.59
C TYR A 161 -3.42 51.88 3.93
N SER A 162 -3.26 52.93 4.73
CA SER A 162 -2.99 54.29 4.23
C SER A 162 -1.72 54.41 3.39
N ASN A 163 -0.71 53.58 3.64
CA ASN A 163 0.57 53.60 2.94
C ASN A 163 1.13 52.19 2.61
N THR A 164 0.33 51.14 2.79
CA THR A 164 0.76 49.76 2.56
C THR A 164 -0.45 48.88 2.22
N SER A 165 -0.20 47.66 1.77
CA SER A 165 -1.21 46.62 1.51
C SER A 165 -0.82 45.34 2.24
N SER A 166 -1.79 44.45 2.48
CA SER A 166 -1.51 43.13 3.07
C SER A 166 -0.68 42.24 2.14
N GLU A 167 -0.78 42.44 0.82
CA GLU A 167 -0.06 41.68 -0.20
C GLU A 167 0.67 42.59 -1.18
N PHE A 168 1.63 42.05 -1.94
CA PHE A 168 2.34 42.79 -2.98
C PHE A 168 1.40 43.16 -4.13
N VAL A 169 1.41 44.45 -4.51
CA VAL A 169 0.75 44.96 -5.71
C VAL A 169 1.72 44.82 -6.88
N ILE A 170 1.41 43.91 -7.80
CA ILE A 170 2.27 43.57 -8.95
C ILE A 170 1.45 43.73 -10.24
N ASN A 171 2.07 44.27 -11.29
CA ASN A 171 1.42 44.57 -12.59
C ASN A 171 1.07 43.30 -13.39
N ALA A 172 1.84 42.23 -13.25
CA ALA A 172 1.63 40.96 -13.93
C ALA A 172 2.00 39.79 -13.00
N TYR A 173 1.48 38.61 -13.30
CA TYR A 173 0.73 37.74 -12.39
C TYR A 173 0.42 36.41 -13.07
N ASP A 174 1.22 35.35 -12.91
CA ASP A 174 0.86 33.99 -13.32
C ASP A 174 0.63 33.05 -12.13
N PHE A 175 -0.58 32.49 -12.04
CA PHE A 175 -0.96 31.48 -11.05
C PHE A 175 -0.40 30.12 -11.47
N ASN A 176 0.92 29.92 -11.31
CA ASN A 176 1.48 28.58 -11.46
C ASN A 176 0.80 27.60 -10.49
N THR A 177 0.68 26.34 -10.91
CA THR A 177 0.11 25.29 -10.05
C THR A 177 0.93 25.18 -8.78
N PHE A 178 0.33 25.53 -7.65
CA PHE A 178 0.95 25.42 -6.34
C PHE A 178 0.71 24.02 -5.77
N PHE A 179 1.78 23.31 -5.44
CA PHE A 179 1.72 22.04 -4.74
C PHE A 179 1.74 22.29 -3.24
N ASN A 180 0.72 21.88 -2.50
CA ASN A 180 0.63 22.00 -1.04
C ASN A 180 1.71 21.19 -0.31
N MET A 181 2.12 20.06 -0.89
CA MET A 181 3.13 19.18 -0.30
C MET A 181 3.92 18.42 -1.36
N THR A 182 5.12 18.00 -0.97
CA THR A 182 6.02 17.17 -1.77
C THR A 182 6.24 15.83 -1.10
N LEU A 183 5.99 14.73 -1.82
CA LEU A 183 6.38 13.39 -1.42
C LEU A 183 7.82 13.14 -1.86
N MET A 184 8.72 13.07 -0.88
CA MET A 184 10.14 12.80 -1.10
C MET A 184 10.36 11.30 -1.09
N VAL A 185 10.90 10.75 -2.19
CA VAL A 185 11.12 9.31 -2.38
C VAL A 185 12.59 9.05 -2.72
N PRO A 186 13.26 8.04 -2.14
CA PRO A 186 14.65 7.77 -2.47
C PRO A 186 14.80 7.34 -3.94
N ALA A 187 15.80 7.88 -4.64
CA ALA A 187 16.02 7.58 -6.06
C ALA A 187 16.18 6.07 -6.35
N VAL A 188 16.84 5.33 -5.44
CA VAL A 188 17.05 3.87 -5.56
C VAL A 188 15.71 3.12 -5.52
N LEU A 189 14.83 3.47 -4.59
CA LEU A 189 13.51 2.86 -4.48
C LEU A 189 12.66 3.20 -5.70
N TYR A 190 12.70 4.45 -6.14
CA TYR A 190 11.96 4.94 -7.29
C TYR A 190 12.34 4.18 -8.58
N ALA A 191 13.63 4.00 -8.84
CA ALA A 191 14.14 3.24 -9.98
C ALA A 191 13.83 1.74 -9.90
N ALA A 192 13.68 1.18 -8.70
CA ALA A 192 13.33 -0.22 -8.49
C ALA A 192 11.84 -0.53 -8.79
N LEU A 193 10.95 0.48 -8.74
CA LEU A 193 9.53 0.28 -9.05
C LEU A 193 9.31 -0.03 -10.54
N ASP A 194 9.88 0.80 -11.40
CA ASP A 194 9.83 0.66 -12.85
C ASP A 194 11.02 1.40 -13.48
N PRO A 195 11.67 0.84 -14.52
CA PRO A 195 12.73 1.53 -15.23
C PRO A 195 12.23 2.81 -15.94
N ASN A 196 10.93 2.93 -16.23
CA ASN A 196 10.33 4.15 -16.74
C ASN A 196 9.84 5.04 -15.60
N ALA A 197 10.47 6.21 -15.46
CA ALA A 197 10.15 7.18 -14.42
C ALA A 197 8.68 7.61 -14.40
N ALA A 198 8.01 7.72 -15.55
CA ALA A 198 6.60 8.10 -15.61
C ALA A 198 5.68 7.00 -15.06
N ASN A 199 6.08 5.73 -15.16
CA ASN A 199 5.34 4.61 -14.60
C ASN A 199 5.57 4.51 -13.08
N ALA A 200 6.82 4.70 -12.63
CA ALA A 200 7.15 4.74 -11.20
C ALA A 200 6.36 5.83 -10.46
N GLU A 201 6.23 7.02 -11.05
CA GLU A 201 5.41 8.10 -10.49
C GLU A 201 3.94 7.70 -10.36
N LYS A 202 3.37 7.11 -11.43
CA LYS A 202 1.98 6.64 -11.43
C LYS A 202 1.73 5.59 -10.36
N ILE A 203 2.67 4.68 -10.13
CA ILE A 203 2.57 3.67 -9.08
C ILE A 203 2.48 4.33 -7.70
N ILE A 204 3.34 5.30 -7.41
CA ILE A 204 3.33 6.04 -6.14
C ILE A 204 2.03 6.82 -5.98
N ARG A 205 1.61 7.55 -7.03
CA ARG A 205 0.37 8.33 -7.02
C ARG A 205 -0.87 7.47 -6.85
N ASN A 206 -0.93 6.30 -7.47
CA ASN A 206 -2.04 5.37 -7.33
C ASN A 206 -2.24 4.90 -5.88
N TYR A 207 -1.16 4.81 -5.10
CA TYR A 207 -1.26 4.54 -3.67
C TYR A 207 -1.60 5.81 -2.87
N ALA A 208 -0.89 6.91 -3.14
CA ALA A 208 -1.06 8.17 -2.41
C ALA A 208 -2.47 8.76 -2.54
N ASN A 209 -3.08 8.69 -3.73
CA ASN A 209 -4.43 9.19 -4.01
C ASN A 209 -5.53 8.49 -3.19
N GLN A 210 -5.25 7.35 -2.57
CA GLN A 210 -6.22 6.66 -1.70
C GLN A 210 -6.37 7.33 -0.33
N TYR A 211 -5.38 8.12 0.10
CA TYR A 211 -5.32 8.71 1.44
C TYR A 211 -5.28 10.25 1.43
N ILE A 212 -4.82 10.85 0.33
CA ILE A 212 -4.78 12.30 0.18
C ILE A 212 -6.19 12.83 -0.06
N VAL A 213 -6.61 13.78 0.77
CA VAL A 213 -7.94 14.41 0.71
C VAL A 213 -8.09 15.19 -0.59
N ALA A 214 -9.28 15.14 -1.18
CA ALA A 214 -9.61 15.91 -2.38
C ALA A 214 -9.31 17.41 -2.18
N GLY A 215 -8.66 18.02 -3.17
CA GLY A 215 -8.28 19.44 -3.15
C GLY A 215 -6.84 19.72 -2.71
N ILE A 216 -6.12 18.73 -2.17
CA ILE A 216 -4.67 18.86 -1.92
C ILE A 216 -3.92 18.47 -3.19
N ILE A 217 -3.14 19.42 -3.74
CA ILE A 217 -2.29 19.17 -4.90
C ILE A 217 -0.88 18.84 -4.40
N TYR A 218 -0.29 17.76 -4.89
CA TYR A 218 1.04 17.32 -4.46
C TYR A 218 1.91 16.87 -5.63
N ASN A 219 3.22 17.03 -5.47
CA ASN A 219 4.24 16.51 -6.37
C ASN A 219 4.99 15.34 -5.72
N VAL A 220 5.57 14.49 -6.55
CA VAL A 220 6.47 13.40 -6.14
C VAL A 220 7.86 13.79 -6.63
N GLN A 221 8.83 13.81 -5.73
CA GLN A 221 10.20 14.19 -6.05
C GLN A 221 11.17 13.14 -5.51
N THR A 222 12.19 12.82 -6.31
CA THR A 222 13.26 11.93 -5.90
C THR A 222 14.40 12.69 -5.23
N TYR A 223 15.07 12.06 -4.27
CA TYR A 223 16.28 12.57 -3.64
C TYR A 223 17.36 11.49 -3.49
#